data_AF-A0A1T4XTH4-F1
#
_entry.id   AF-A0A1T4XTH4-F1
#
_cell.length_a   1.000
_cell.length_b   1.000
_cell.length_c   1.000
_cell.angle_alpha   90.00
_cell.angle_beta   90.00
_cell.angle_gamma   90.00
#
_symmetry.space_group_name_H-M   'P 1'
#
loop_
_entity.id
_entity.type
_entity.pdbx_description
1 polymer ?
#
loop_
_entity_poly.entity_id
_entity_poly.type
_entity_poly.pdbx_seq_one_letter_code
_entity_poly.pdbx_strand_id
1 'polypeptide(L)'
;MPGPYREVQDLYFHAGQDFVLNTRDVIGVFDLDTAGASRRTEEYFRHVESEGAVVDLCAPGTLPKSFLVTDFPDETIYISQLSPAALKKRAERLEF
;
A
#
# COMPACT_ATOMS: atom_id res chain seq x y z
N MET A 1 11.69 -26.27 7.80
CA MET A 1 10.22 -26.27 7.80
C MET A 1 9.75 -24.90 8.24
N PRO A 2 9.13 -24.09 7.38
CA PRO A 2 8.46 -22.89 7.84
C PRO A 2 7.33 -23.26 8.82
N GLY A 3 7.15 -22.47 9.88
CA GLY A 3 6.07 -22.67 10.84
C GLY A 3 4.69 -22.38 10.21
N PRO A 4 3.59 -22.85 10.81
CA PRO A 4 2.23 -22.72 10.25
C PRO A 4 1.75 -21.27 10.06
N TYR A 5 2.45 -20.30 10.65
CA TYR A 5 2.16 -18.88 10.50
C TYR A 5 2.85 -18.22 9.30
N ARG A 6 3.75 -18.93 8.61
CA ARG A 6 4.50 -18.34 7.48
C ARG A 6 3.64 -18.25 6.23
N GLU A 7 2.90 -19.30 5.89
CA GLU A 7 1.97 -19.27 4.75
C GLU A 7 0.93 -18.15 4.88
N VAL A 8 0.49 -17.86 6.11
CA VAL A 8 -0.45 -16.76 6.39
C VAL A 8 0.20 -15.39 6.15
N GLN A 9 1.49 -15.22 6.44
CA GLN A 9 2.19 -13.95 6.17
C GLN A 9 2.35 -13.72 4.65
N ASP A 10 2.55 -14.78 3.87
CA ASP A 10 2.68 -14.67 2.41
C ASP A 10 1.37 -14.18 1.75
N LEU A 11 0.23 -14.52 2.34
CA LEU A 11 -1.12 -14.11 1.92
C LEU A 11 -1.48 -12.65 2.28
N TYR A 12 -0.82 -12.05 3.27
CA TYR A 12 -1.26 -10.81 3.89
C TYR A 12 -0.15 -9.75 4.02
N PHE A 13 -0.35 -8.62 3.37
CA PHE A 13 0.56 -7.50 3.33
C PHE A 13 0.20 -6.42 4.36
N HIS A 14 1.09 -6.21 5.34
CA HIS A 14 0.94 -5.16 6.35
C HIS A 14 1.24 -3.77 5.76
N ALA A 15 0.19 -3.04 5.38
CA ALA A 15 0.27 -1.77 4.67
C ALA A 15 0.45 -0.54 5.58
N GLY A 16 0.13 -0.66 6.87
CA GLY A 16 0.30 0.41 7.85
C GLY A 16 -0.71 0.31 8.99
N GLN A 17 -0.34 0.79 10.19
CA GLN A 17 -1.17 0.71 11.40
C GLN A 17 -1.78 -0.70 11.57
N ASP A 18 -3.10 -0.79 11.69
CA ASP A 18 -3.86 -2.03 11.85
C ASP A 18 -4.40 -2.57 10.52
N PHE A 19 -3.91 -2.08 9.38
CA PHE A 19 -4.38 -2.47 8.05
C PHE A 19 -3.52 -3.56 7.42
N VAL A 20 -4.23 -4.57 6.94
CA VAL A 20 -3.69 -5.74 6.25
C VAL A 20 -4.42 -5.88 4.94
N LEU A 21 -3.66 -5.91 3.85
CA LEU A 21 -4.15 -6.13 2.49
C LEU A 21 -3.86 -7.57 2.09
N ASN A 22 -4.62 -8.12 1.14
CA ASN A 22 -4.20 -9.38 0.53
C ASN A 22 -3.01 -9.09 -0.39
N THR A 23 -1.90 -9.81 -0.23
CA THR A 23 -0.68 -9.58 -1.03
C THR A 23 -0.96 -9.71 -2.53
N ARG A 24 -1.90 -10.59 -2.92
CA ARG A 24 -2.26 -10.84 -4.34
C ARG A 24 -2.97 -9.65 -4.98
N ASP A 25 -3.63 -8.82 -4.17
CA ASP A 25 -4.44 -7.69 -4.64
C ASP A 25 -3.57 -6.43 -4.77
N VAL A 26 -2.33 -6.43 -4.24
CA VAL A 26 -1.39 -5.31 -4.32
C VAL A 26 -0.66 -5.29 -5.67
N ILE A 27 -0.95 -4.28 -6.49
CA ILE A 27 -0.30 -4.08 -7.78
C ILE A 27 1.09 -3.44 -7.60
N GLY A 28 1.21 -2.46 -6.70
CA GLY A 28 2.47 -1.74 -6.51
C GLY A 28 2.48 -0.78 -5.34
N VAL A 29 3.68 -0.41 -4.92
CA VAL A 29 3.97 0.58 -3.87
C VAL A 29 4.77 1.72 -4.47
N PHE A 30 4.30 2.94 -4.26
CA PHE A 30 4.87 4.14 -4.87
C PHE A 30 5.21 5.17 -3.80
N ASP A 31 6.32 5.86 -4.00
CA ASP A 31 6.80 6.93 -3.14
C ASP A 31 6.03 8.23 -3.42
N LEU A 32 5.47 8.88 -2.40
CA LEU A 32 4.68 10.10 -2.60
C LEU A 32 5.52 11.30 -2.99
N ASP A 33 6.75 11.41 -2.49
CA ASP A 33 7.63 12.55 -2.76
C ASP A 33 8.06 12.58 -4.23
N THR A 34 8.23 11.41 -4.84
CA THR A 34 8.66 11.29 -6.24
C THR A 34 7.52 11.09 -7.22
N ALA A 35 6.53 10.24 -6.91
CA ALA A 35 5.42 9.98 -7.80
C ALA A 35 4.36 11.09 -7.79
N GLY A 36 4.13 11.73 -6.63
CA GLY A 36 3.16 12.83 -6.50
C GLY A 36 3.49 14.07 -7.34
N ALA A 37 4.73 14.20 -7.82
CA ALA A 37 5.16 15.32 -8.65
C ALA A 37 4.70 15.22 -10.12
N SER A 38 4.14 14.10 -10.57
CA SER A 38 3.75 13.89 -11.96
C SER A 38 2.29 14.28 -12.22
N ARG A 39 2.01 14.98 -13.33
CA ARG A 39 0.64 15.33 -13.76
C ARG A 39 -0.26 14.10 -13.90
N ARG A 40 0.31 12.98 -14.36
CA ARG A 40 -0.43 11.72 -14.54
C ARG A 40 -0.86 11.14 -13.20
N THR A 41 0.03 11.18 -12.21
CA THR A 41 -0.26 10.71 -10.85
C THR A 41 -1.30 11.60 -10.18
N GLU A 42 -1.24 12.91 -10.41
CA GLU A 42 -2.26 13.85 -9.92
C GLU A 42 -3.64 13.62 -10.55
N GLU A 43 -3.71 13.42 -11.87
CA GLU A 43 -4.94 13.07 -12.58
C GLU A 43 -5.50 11.74 -12.09
N TYR A 44 -4.63 10.75 -11.86
CA TYR A 44 -4.99 9.46 -11.29
C TYR A 44 -5.56 9.59 -9.87
N PHE A 45 -4.91 10.33 -8.97
CA PHE A 45 -5.43 10.59 -7.63
C PHE A 45 -6.80 11.26 -7.67
N ARG A 46 -6.98 12.29 -8.50
CA ARG A 46 -8.27 12.97 -8.65
C ARG A 46 -9.38 12.04 -9.14
N HIS A 47 -9.05 11.12 -10.04
CA HIS A 47 -10.00 10.14 -10.54
C HIS A 47 -10.44 9.18 -9.43
N VAL A 48 -9.50 8.51 -8.77
CA VAL A 48 -9.79 7.52 -7.72
C VAL A 48 -10.45 8.19 -6.50
N GLU A 49 -10.05 9.42 -6.15
CA GLU A 49 -10.69 10.21 -5.09
C GLU A 49 -12.14 10.55 -5.44
N SER A 50 -12.44 10.89 -6.70
CA SER A 50 -13.81 11.19 -7.14
C SER A 50 -14.76 9.98 -7.05
N GLU A 51 -14.20 8.77 -7.08
CA GLU A 51 -14.92 7.51 -6.92
C GLU A 51 -15.02 7.07 -5.45
N GLY A 52 -14.35 7.77 -4.53
CA GLY A 52 -14.31 7.43 -3.12
C GLY A 52 -13.40 6.23 -2.80
N ALA A 53 -12.48 5.88 -3.70
CA ALA A 53 -11.62 4.70 -3.60
C ALA A 53 -10.21 5.02 -3.04
N VAL A 54 -10.14 6.00 -2.13
CA VAL A 54 -8.91 6.37 -1.42
C VAL A 54 -9.06 6.09 0.07
N VAL A 55 -8.13 5.35 0.64
CA VAL A 55 -8.13 4.96 2.05
C VAL A 55 -6.86 5.47 2.72
N ASP A 56 -7.01 6.35 3.72
CA ASP A 56 -5.87 6.85 4.51
C ASP A 56 -5.56 5.90 5.68
N LEU A 57 -4.34 5.35 5.67
CA LEU A 57 -3.82 4.46 6.70
C LEU A 57 -2.94 5.21 7.74
N CYS A 58 -2.80 6.52 7.59
CA CYS A 58 -1.93 7.32 8.44
C CYS A 58 -2.56 7.52 9.82
N ALA A 59 -1.75 7.37 10.87
CA ALA A 59 -2.15 7.81 12.20
C ALA A 59 -2.35 9.34 12.21
N PRO A 60 -3.27 9.87 13.03
CA PRO A 60 -3.49 11.30 13.15
C PRO A 60 -2.19 12.07 13.39
N GLY A 61 -1.94 13.11 12.59
CA GLY A 61 -0.74 13.94 12.69
C GLY A 61 0.53 13.34 12.06
N THR A 62 0.44 12.20 11.38
CA THR A 62 1.56 11.64 10.62
C THR A 62 1.50 12.05 9.15
N LEU A 63 2.66 12.33 8.56
CA LEU A 63 2.77 12.65 7.14
C LEU A 63 2.79 11.36 6.31
N PRO A 64 2.05 11.31 5.20
CA PRO A 64 2.08 10.18 4.30
C PRO A 64 3.42 10.14 3.55
N LYS A 65 3.93 8.94 3.28
CA LYS A 65 5.23 8.72 2.60
C LYS A 65 5.10 7.89 1.34
N SER A 66 4.09 7.03 1.27
CA SER A 66 3.84 6.19 0.11
C SER A 66 2.35 6.02 -0.13
N PHE A 67 2.02 5.51 -1.31
CA PHE A 67 0.70 4.98 -1.61
C PHE A 67 0.83 3.60 -2.25
N LEU A 68 -0.17 2.76 -2.01
CA LEU A 68 -0.30 1.44 -2.61
C LEU A 68 -1.47 1.46 -3.58
N VAL A 69 -1.32 0.77 -4.70
CA VAL A 69 -2.39 0.55 -5.67
C VAL A 69 -2.83 -0.91 -5.58
N THR A 70 -4.13 -1.14 -5.49
CA THR A 70 -4.73 -2.48 -5.41
C THR A 70 -5.87 -2.66 -6.41
N ASP A 71 -6.19 -3.91 -6.77
CA ASP A 71 -7.25 -4.25 -7.75
C ASP A 71 -8.54 -4.84 -7.15
N PHE A 72 -8.69 -4.82 -5.82
CA PHE A 72 -9.84 -5.41 -5.13
C PHE A 72 -10.37 -4.52 -4.00
N PRO A 73 -11.70 -4.31 -3.86
CA PRO A 73 -12.78 -4.82 -4.72
C PRO A 73 -12.86 -4.18 -6.11
N ASP A 74 -12.33 -2.95 -6.24
CA ASP A 74 -12.08 -2.21 -7.48
C ASP A 74 -10.73 -1.46 -7.29
N GLU A 75 -10.29 -0.69 -8.29
CA GLU A 75 -9.05 0.10 -8.20
C GLU A 75 -9.07 1.02 -6.96
N THR A 76 -8.22 0.71 -5.97
CA THR A 76 -8.19 1.42 -4.69
C THR A 76 -6.77 1.88 -4.37
N ILE A 77 -6.66 3.10 -3.85
CA ILE A 77 -5.40 3.64 -3.36
C ILE A 77 -5.40 3.64 -1.83
N TYR A 78 -4.36 3.03 -1.25
CA TYR A 78 -4.09 3.11 0.18
C TYR A 78 -2.93 4.06 0.45
N ILE A 79 -3.15 5.11 1.23
CA ILE A 79 -2.12 6.09 1.60
C ILE A 79 -1.47 5.64 2.90
N SER A 80 -0.14 5.53 2.94
CA SER A 80 0.60 5.02 4.10
C SER A 80 1.70 5.97 4.55
N GLN A 81 1.85 6.08 5.88
CA GLN A 81 2.99 6.74 6.53
C GLN A 81 4.30 5.94 6.44
N LEU A 82 4.24 4.68 6.00
CA LEU A 82 5.42 3.84 5.81
C LEU A 82 6.11 4.21 4.49
N SER A 83 7.44 4.17 4.45
CA SER A 83 8.17 4.39 3.20
C SER A 83 8.10 3.16 2.30
N PRO A 84 8.25 3.31 0.96
CA PRO A 84 8.29 2.17 0.05
C PRO A 84 9.39 1.17 0.40
N ALA A 85 10.54 1.64 0.88
CA ALA A 85 11.62 0.76 1.36
C ALA A 85 11.21 -0.08 2.57
N ALA A 86 10.45 0.49 3.52
CA ALA A 86 9.94 -0.24 4.67
C ALA A 86 8.86 -1.26 4.29
N LEU A 87 8.04 -0.93 3.29
CA LEU A 87 7.01 -1.81 2.73
C LEU A 87 7.64 -2.96 1.92
N LYS A 88 8.64 -2.67 1.09
CA LYS A 88 9.43 -3.66 0.34
C LYS A 88 10.11 -4.67 1.27
N LYS A 89 10.78 -4.21 2.33
CA LYS A 89 11.43 -5.11 3.31
C LYS A 89 10.44 -6.06 4.01
N ARG A 90 9.17 -5.63 4.16
CA ARG A 90 8.11 -6.49 4.70
C ARG A 90 7.68 -7.55 3.67
N ALA A 91 7.54 -7.16 2.40
CA ALA A 91 7.26 -8.11 1.31
C ALA A 91 8.38 -9.15 1.16
N GLU A 92 9.66 -8.73 1.17
CA GLU A 92 10.79 -9.64 1.01
C GLU A 92 10.96 -10.64 2.17
N ARG A 93 10.45 -10.33 3.37
CA ARG A 93 10.44 -11.28 4.50
C ARG A 93 9.58 -12.52 4.26
N LEU A 94 8.71 -12.47 3.26
CA LEU A 94 7.81 -13.56 2.84
C LEU A 94 8.55 -14.58 1.95
N GLU A 95 9.65 -14.18 1.29
CA GLU A 95 10.28 -14.96 0.21
C GLU A 95 11.45 -15.88 0.63
N PHE A 96 11.67 -16.16 1.94
CA PHE A 96 12.81 -17.00 2.42
C PHE A 96 12.38 -18.21 3.24
#